data_AF-A0A445MUS5-F1
#
_entry.id   AF-A0A445MUS5-F1
#
_cell.length_a   1.000
_cell.length_b   1.000
_cell.length_c   1.000
_cell.angle_alpha   90.00
_cell.angle_beta   90.00
_cell.angle_gamma   90.00
#
_symmetry.space_group_name_H-M   'P 1'
#
loop_
_entity.id
_entity.type
_entity.pdbx_description
1 polymer ?
#
loop_
_entity_poly.entity_id
_entity_poly.type
_entity_poly.pdbx_seq_one_letter_code
_entity_poly.pdbx_strand_id
1 'polypeptide(L)' 'MRCGIKEYIDTKYKMDKVSYAYQYQNQEGKLIFRYDNAKHKPALNFAGHKHLPNGQIVAAEPPELNELVDEVLGCL' A
#
# COMPACT_ATOMS: atom_id res chain seq x y z
N MET A 1 2.26 15.30 8.52
CA MET A 1 1.77 13.98 8.08
C MET A 1 1.77 13.95 6.57
N ARG A 2 2.01 12.78 5.95
CA ARG A 2 2.09 12.67 4.49
C ARG A 2 1.48 11.35 4.04
N CYS A 3 0.48 11.45 3.16
CA CYS A 3 -0.02 10.31 2.39
C CYS A 3 0.56 10.39 0.97
N GLY A 4 0.95 9.25 0.39
CA GLY A 4 1.41 9.16 -0.98
C GLY A 4 0.79 7.96 -1.67
N ILE A 5 0.13 8.20 -2.80
CA ILE A 5 -0.51 7.18 -3.63
C ILE A 5 0.24 7.12 -4.96
N LYS A 6 0.61 5.92 -5.37
CA LYS A 6 1.12 5.63 -6.71
C LYS A 6 0.44 4.38 -7.22
N GLU A 7 -0.06 4.45 -8.45
CA GLU A 7 -0.66 3.33 -9.16
C GLU A 7 -0.17 3.35 -10.61
N TYR A 8 0.11 2.16 -11.14
CA TYR A 8 0.33 1.95 -12.55
C TYR A 8 -0.76 1.02 -13.07
N ILE A 9 -1.59 1.56 -13.96
CA ILE A 9 -2.73 0.87 -14.56
C ILE A 9 -2.39 0.61 -16.02
N ASP A 10 -2.41 -0.66 -16.42
CA ASP A 10 -2.44 -1.02 -17.84
C ASP A 10 -3.91 -1.03 -18.28
N THR A 11 -4.18 -0.42 -19.44
CA THR A 11 -5.53 -0.31 -20.03
C THR A 11 -5.61 -0.94 -21.42
N LYS A 12 -4.53 -1.58 -21.89
CA LYS A 12 -4.39 -2.05 -23.27
C LYS A 12 -5.40 -3.14 -23.64
N TYR A 13 -5.78 -4.00 -22.69
CA TYR A 13 -6.73 -5.10 -22.91
C TYR A 13 -7.84 -5.16 -21.85
N LYS A 14 -7.54 -4.74 -20.62
CA LYS A 14 -8.46 -4.58 -19.48
C LYS A 14 -7.85 -3.56 -18.52
N MET A 15 -8.64 -2.98 -17.63
CA MET A 15 -8.12 -2.14 -16.54
C MET A 15 -7.47 -3.02 -15.48
N ASP A 16 -6.16 -3.21 -15.59
CA ASP A 16 -5.36 -4.00 -14.64
C ASP A 16 -4.45 -3.10 -13.83
N LYS A 17 -4.56 -3.19 -12.49
CA LYS A 17 -3.59 -2.58 -11.57
C LYS A 17 -2.33 -3.43 -11.54
N VAL A 18 -1.32 -3.02 -12.32
CA VAL A 18 -0.07 -3.78 -12.48
C VAL A 18 0.86 -3.55 -11.29
N SER A 19 0.96 -2.31 -10.80
CA SER A 19 1.71 -2.00 -9.58
C SER A 19 1.10 -0.87 -8.78
N TYR A 20 1.28 -0.92 -7.47
CA TYR A 20 0.80 0.12 -6.57
C TYR A 20 1.71 0.30 -5.36
N ALA A 21 1.67 1.50 -4.78
CA ALA A 21 2.29 1.84 -3.51
C ALA A 21 1.48 2.94 -2.82
N TYR A 22 0.77 2.59 -1.75
CA TYR A 22 0.04 3.53 -0.90
C TYR A 22 0.74 3.60 0.44
N GLN A 23 1.21 4.78 0.81
CA GLN A 23 1.96 4.95 2.05
C GLN A 23 1.41 6.09 2.88
N TYR A 24 1.45 5.91 4.20
CA TYR A 24 1.15 6.94 5.17
C TYR A 24 2.28 7.08 6.19
N GLN A 25 2.71 8.32 6.42
CA GLN A 25 3.79 8.67 7.34
C GLN A 25 3.37 9.74 8.34
N ASN A 26 3.90 9.65 9.56
CA ASN A 26 3.71 10.67 10.59
C ASN A 26 4.46 11.98 10.26
N GLN A 27 4.40 12.97 11.16
CA GLN A 27 5.07 14.27 10.95
C GLN A 27 6.60 14.17 10.92
N GLU A 28 7.18 13.14 11.55
CA GLU A 28 8.62 12.88 11.58
C GLU A 28 9.10 12.03 10.40
N GLY A 29 8.21 11.69 9.46
CA GLY A 29 8.52 10.84 8.31
C GLY A 29 8.57 9.33 8.62
N LYS A 30 8.19 8.91 9.84
CA LYS A 30 8.10 7.50 10.20
C LYS A 30 6.91 6.86 9.50
N LEU A 31 7.15 5.69 8.88
CA LEU A 31 6.10 4.91 8.23
C LEU A 31 5.06 4.42 9.27
N ILE A 32 3.79 4.73 9.00
CA ILE A 32 2.64 4.19 9.75
C ILE A 32 2.13 2.94 9.04
N PHE A 33 1.93 2.99 7.73
CA PHE A 33 1.73 1.78 6.93
C PHE A 33 2.08 2.01 5.48
N ARG A 34 2.33 0.92 4.75
CA ARG A 34 2.38 0.93 3.28
C ARG A 34 1.74 -0.31 2.68
N TYR A 35 0.80 -0.14 1.77
CA TYR A 35 0.34 -1.20 0.88
C TYR A 35 1.15 -1.15 -0.41
N ASP A 36 1.75 -2.26 -0.82
CA ASP A 36 2.40 -2.37 -2.12
C ASP A 36 2.42 -3.82 -2.63
N ASN A 37 2.70 -3.98 -3.92
CA ASN A 37 2.91 -5.29 -4.55
C ASN A 37 4.33 -5.46 -5.11
N ALA A 38 5.32 -4.77 -4.51
CA ALA A 38 6.70 -4.90 -4.94
C ALA A 38 7.23 -6.31 -4.65
N LYS A 39 8.03 -6.86 -5.57
CA LYS A 39 8.67 -8.16 -5.40
C LYS A 39 9.72 -8.09 -4.29
N HIS A 40 9.57 -8.91 -3.26
CA HIS A 40 10.50 -8.99 -2.12
C HIS A 40 11.64 -9.97 -2.32
N LYS A 41 12.73 -9.74 -1.57
CA LYS A 41 13.83 -10.68 -1.38
C LYS A 41 14.15 -10.77 0.12
N PRO A 42 13.92 -11.93 0.78
CA PRO A 42 13.41 -13.19 0.23
C PRO A 42 11.95 -13.09 -0.28
N ALA A 43 11.55 -14.01 -1.15
CA ALA A 43 10.20 -13.99 -1.74
C ALA A 43 9.13 -14.21 -0.67
N LEU A 44 8.00 -13.51 -0.82
CA LEU A 44 6.80 -13.70 -0.01
C LEU A 44 5.83 -14.66 -0.73
N ASN A 45 4.98 -15.35 0.02
CA ASN A 45 3.98 -16.27 -0.54
C ASN A 45 2.73 -15.55 -1.08
N PHE A 46 2.72 -14.22 -1.07
CA PHE A 46 1.62 -13.37 -1.48
C PHE A 46 2.15 -12.19 -2.31
N ALA A 47 1.34 -11.74 -3.28
CA ALA A 47 1.72 -10.66 -4.19
C ALA A 47 1.48 -9.28 -3.57
N GLY A 48 0.28 -9.05 -3.02
CA GLY A 48 -0.06 -7.85 -2.27
C GLY A 48 0.28 -7.98 -0.78
N HIS A 49 0.80 -6.90 -0.20
CA HIS A 49 1.17 -6.90 1.21
C HIS A 49 1.13 -5.50 1.84
N LYS A 50 1.04 -5.49 3.17
CA LYS A 50 1.10 -4.29 4.00
C LYS A 50 2.33 -4.31 4.91
N HIS A 51 3.09 -3.23 4.89
CA HIS A 51 4.17 -2.93 5.83
C HIS A 51 3.59 -2.20 7.04
N LEU A 52 3.96 -2.64 8.24
CA LEU A 52 3.53 -2.08 9.52
C LEU A 52 4.63 -1.21 10.16
N PRO A 53 4.31 -0.33 11.14
CA PRO A 53 5.29 0.59 11.73
C PRO A 53 6.44 -0.12 12.47
N ASN A 54 6.22 -1.37 12.87
CA ASN A 54 7.20 -2.21 13.56
C ASN A 54 8.07 -3.03 12.58
N GLY A 55 7.92 -2.83 11.28
CA GLY A 55 8.67 -3.55 10.24
C GLY A 55 8.08 -4.90 9.85
N GLN A 56 6.96 -5.32 10.44
CA GLN A 56 6.25 -6.52 9.99
C GLN A 56 5.64 -6.33 8.59
N ILE A 57 5.63 -7.42 7.83
CA ILE A 57 4.99 -7.50 6.52
C ILE A 57 3.90 -8.55 6.60
N VAL A 58 2.67 -8.17 6.27
CA VAL A 58 1.50 -9.05 6.30
C VAL A 58 0.86 -9.12 4.91
N ALA A 59 0.28 -10.28 4.58
CA ALA A 59 -0.54 -10.42 3.37
C ALA A 59 -1.72 -9.44 3.45
N ALA A 60 -1.92 -8.65 2.41
CA ALA A 60 -3.03 -7.71 2.33
C ALA A 60 -3.28 -7.33 0.87
N GLU A 61 -4.54 -7.28 0.47
CA GLU A 61 -4.93 -6.66 -0.80
C GLU A 61 -4.92 -5.13 -0.67
N PRO A 62 -4.73 -4.39 -1.78
CA PRO A 62 -4.79 -2.95 -1.73
C PRO A 62 -6.22 -2.51 -1.40
N PRO A 63 -6.42 -1.58 -0.45
CA PRO A 63 -7.73 -1.00 -0.22
C PRO A 63 -8.17 -0.15 -1.41
N GLU A 64 -9.46 0.14 -1.49
CA GLU A 64 -9.96 1.20 -2.35
C GLU A 64 -9.50 2.58 -1.83
N LEU A 65 -9.49 3.60 -2.69
CA LEU A 65 -8.93 4.91 -2.32
C LEU A 65 -9.71 5.60 -1.18
N ASN A 66 -11.02 5.39 -1.10
CA ASN A 66 -11.84 5.90 0.01
C ASN A 66 -11.49 5.20 1.33
N GLU A 67 -11.36 3.87 1.33
CA GLU A 67 -10.97 3.10 2.51
C GLU A 67 -9.57 3.49 2.98
N LEU A 68 -8.64 3.73 2.05
CA LEU A 68 -7.31 4.24 2.37
C LEU A 68 -7.37 5.61 3.07
N VAL A 69 -8.23 6.52 2.58
CA VAL A 69 -8.42 7.85 3.18
C VAL A 69 -9.04 7.72 4.57
N ASP A 70 -10.04 6.85 4.74
CA ASP A 70 -10.66 6.57 6.03
C ASP A 70 -9.63 6.01 7.03
N GLU A 71 -8.71 5.15 6.58
CA GLU A 71 -7.65 4.60 7.43
C GLU A 71 -6.67 5.70 7.88
N VAL A 72 -6.33 6.61 6.96
CA VAL A 72 -5.47 7.77 7.26
C VAL A 72 -6.11 8.72 8.27
N LEU A 73 -7.43 8.92 8.17
CA LEU A 73 -8.20 9.79 9.07
C LEU A 73 -8.55 9.12 10.40
N GLY A 74 -8.40 7.79 10.50
CA GLY A 74 -8.81 7.01 11.67
C GLY A 74 -10.33 6.82 11.76
N CYS A 75 -11.00 6.79 10.61
CA CYS A 75 -12.45 6.56 10.48
C CYS A 75 -12.81 5.10 10.18
N LEU A 76 -11.81 4.20 10.21
CA LEU A 76 -11.92 2.75 10.03
C LEU A 76 -11.89 1.99 11.35
#